data_AF-A0A8G1VUT1-F1
#
_entry.id   AF-A0A8G1VUT1-F1
#
_cell.length_a   1.000
_cell.length_b   1.000
_cell.length_c   1.000
_cell.angle_alpha   90.00
_cell.angle_beta   90.00
_cell.angle_gamma   90.00
#
_symmetry.space_group_name_H-M   'P 1'
#
loop_
_entity.id
_entity.type
_entity.pdbx_description
1 polymer ?
#
loop_
_entity_poly.entity_id
_entity_poly.type
_entity_poly.pdbx_seq_one_letter_code
_entity_poly.pdbx_strand_id
1 'polypeptide(L)'
;MVFPGRLSTGCYVCRKRKVKCDGERPVCRRCVTHNRQCTGYPDAFAFRTYKPGSTHKTSTDDAKVPADSGDLDPEGSELSVCSTNLISEGLGPLVPTLAPCWESQSLGYFYDQYVLHAQRSPCEGHLAFLPDLFREKGDDPCLKHAVLSVSYLSLHNVSRRGELHANARRHYGLALNSLSTALSIERAYLKDEVFAAALFLSMFLDISGDHSDVANPHIPGIYSLMQLRGRPPRSSKYGRVLFGWAFTQTQIQAIANNQYQYASLPSSINMIYEPDFIYRSGIITGKISEFCNSVQRTRETLGHSSKPAKSLRSILWRARCILDEIDTWNERIPGHWKRQYLDTTLENSPPEKPQTPRDPWTTCFLAVVQATQIVFYLQVIACCDALDDLEDTTTPEASPHPPRHDPYGSDDDSSDEDPHSPTSLYEIDFEDRIEDLTDLICLTVTTILGQINEATGAFQLHPHSKLGNSSTLLWPMWLVANSPFSTAEQVSLCRKGLKCIGSTMGYRLASVLSGNACPLSPFAMPPQSATSHCLPSQ
;
A
#
# COMPACT_ATOMS: atom_id res chain seq x y z
N MET A 1 -27.73 -40.29 -17.22
CA MET A 1 -27.00 -39.16 -17.85
C MET A 1 -26.09 -39.72 -18.92
N VAL A 2 -26.31 -39.39 -20.20
CA VAL A 2 -25.44 -39.78 -21.31
C VAL A 2 -24.16 -38.94 -21.22
N PHE A 3 -23.02 -39.56 -20.96
CA PHE A 3 -21.73 -38.86 -20.95
C PHE A 3 -21.44 -38.28 -22.34
N PRO A 4 -21.24 -36.96 -22.50
CA PRO A 4 -20.84 -36.40 -23.78
C PRO A 4 -19.38 -36.79 -24.02
N GLY A 5 -19.13 -37.57 -25.07
CA GLY A 5 -17.80 -38.03 -25.46
C GLY A 5 -16.79 -36.88 -25.67
N ARG A 6 -15.51 -37.25 -25.61
CA ARG A 6 -14.32 -36.38 -25.75
C ARG A 6 -14.48 -35.41 -26.94
N LEU A 7 -14.29 -34.11 -26.70
CA LEU A 7 -14.43 -33.09 -27.75
C LEU A 7 -13.43 -33.31 -28.89
N SER A 8 -13.92 -33.24 -30.14
CA SER A 8 -13.11 -33.36 -31.36
C SER A 8 -12.02 -32.28 -31.40
N THR A 9 -10.75 -32.62 -31.60
CA THR A 9 -9.61 -31.67 -31.60
C THR A 9 -9.44 -30.86 -32.89
N GLY A 10 -10.33 -31.04 -33.89
CA GLY A 10 -10.20 -30.40 -35.19
C GLY A 10 -10.46 -28.88 -35.20
N CYS A 11 -9.97 -28.19 -36.23
CA CYS A 11 -10.17 -26.75 -36.42
C CYS A 11 -11.66 -26.37 -36.56
N TYR A 12 -12.01 -25.10 -36.32
CA TYR A 12 -13.41 -24.65 -36.34
C TYR A 12 -14.12 -24.95 -37.67
N VAL A 13 -13.41 -24.80 -38.79
CA VAL A 13 -13.95 -25.02 -40.14
C VAL A 13 -14.23 -26.50 -40.39
N CYS A 14 -13.32 -27.40 -40.02
CA CYS A 14 -13.52 -28.84 -40.18
C CYS A 14 -14.61 -29.38 -39.24
N ARG A 15 -14.71 -28.86 -38.00
CA ARG A 15 -15.80 -29.18 -37.08
C ARG A 15 -17.16 -28.78 -37.66
N LYS A 16 -17.29 -27.56 -38.20
CA LYS A 16 -18.53 -27.08 -38.82
C LYS A 16 -18.95 -27.95 -40.01
N ARG A 17 -17.97 -28.46 -40.76
CA ARG A 17 -18.17 -29.36 -41.90
C ARG A 17 -18.37 -30.83 -41.51
N LYS A 18 -18.22 -31.20 -40.22
CA LYS A 18 -18.26 -32.58 -39.72
C LYS A 18 -17.29 -33.52 -40.47
N VAL A 19 -16.11 -33.03 -40.84
CA VAL A 19 -15.04 -33.81 -41.47
C VAL A 19 -13.83 -33.93 -40.54
N LYS A 20 -13.04 -35.00 -40.68
CA LYS A 20 -11.83 -35.21 -39.87
C LYS A 20 -10.76 -34.17 -40.23
N CYS A 21 -10.24 -33.49 -39.21
CA CYS A 21 -9.15 -32.52 -39.35
C CYS A 21 -7.81 -33.22 -39.16
N ASP A 22 -6.82 -32.81 -39.94
CA ASP A 22 -5.43 -33.29 -39.92
C ASP A 22 -4.60 -32.70 -38.76
N GLY A 23 -5.03 -31.59 -38.15
CA GLY A 23 -4.42 -31.08 -36.91
C GLY A 23 -3.18 -30.19 -37.08
N GLU A 24 -2.74 -29.93 -38.31
CA GLU A 24 -1.54 -29.13 -38.61
C GLU A 24 -1.72 -27.63 -38.28
N ARG A 25 -0.77 -27.02 -37.56
CA ARG A 25 -0.81 -25.62 -37.11
C ARG A 25 0.22 -24.78 -37.87
N PRO A 26 -0.07 -23.52 -38.24
CA PRO A 26 -1.24 -22.70 -37.84
C PRO A 26 -2.53 -22.92 -38.65
N VAL A 27 -2.47 -23.60 -39.80
CA VAL A 27 -3.59 -23.82 -40.74
C VAL A 27 -3.61 -25.28 -41.16
N CYS A 28 -4.78 -25.94 -41.09
CA CYS A 28 -4.88 -27.35 -41.49
C CYS A 28 -4.78 -27.53 -43.02
N ARG A 29 -4.11 -28.60 -43.46
CA ARG A 29 -3.90 -28.90 -44.88
C ARG A 29 -5.21 -29.15 -45.63
N ARG A 30 -6.23 -29.66 -44.94
CA ARG A 30 -7.57 -29.87 -45.53
C ARG A 30 -8.24 -28.54 -45.92
N CYS A 31 -8.06 -27.47 -45.12
CA CYS A 31 -8.58 -26.15 -45.45
C CYS A 31 -7.83 -25.55 -46.64
N VAL A 32 -6.50 -25.68 -46.69
CA VAL A 32 -5.66 -25.19 -47.80
C VAL A 32 -6.04 -25.88 -49.11
N THR A 33 -6.14 -27.20 -49.12
CA THR A 33 -6.41 -27.99 -50.33
C THR A 33 -7.79 -27.70 -50.93
N HIS A 34 -8.76 -27.32 -50.09
CA HIS A 34 -10.11 -26.94 -50.53
C HIS A 34 -10.28 -25.42 -50.67
N ASN A 35 -9.18 -24.67 -50.70
CA ASN A 35 -9.13 -23.22 -50.88
C ASN A 35 -10.05 -22.46 -49.90
N ARG A 36 -10.02 -22.84 -48.62
CA ARG A 36 -10.79 -22.19 -47.55
C ARG A 36 -9.88 -21.61 -46.47
N GLN A 37 -10.24 -20.42 -46.00
CA GLN A 37 -9.55 -19.79 -44.89
C GLN A 37 -9.80 -20.56 -43.59
N CYS A 38 -8.74 -21.11 -42.98
CA CYS A 38 -8.83 -21.78 -41.70
C CYS A 38 -8.86 -20.74 -40.59
N THR A 39 -9.96 -20.65 -39.86
CA THR A 39 -10.14 -19.71 -38.74
C THR A 39 -9.53 -20.21 -37.43
N GLY A 40 -8.52 -21.09 -37.51
CA GLY A 40 -7.80 -21.62 -36.36
C GLY A 40 -8.46 -22.80 -35.63
N TYR A 41 -7.83 -23.20 -34.52
CA TYR A 41 -8.22 -24.34 -33.69
C TYR A 41 -8.87 -23.89 -32.40
N PRO A 42 -9.80 -24.67 -31.85
CA PRO A 42 -10.43 -24.31 -30.59
C PRO A 42 -9.43 -24.44 -29.45
N ASP A 43 -9.45 -23.46 -28.55
CA ASP A 43 -8.55 -23.42 -27.41
C ASP A 43 -8.75 -24.68 -26.53
N ALA A 44 -7.64 -25.25 -26.04
CA ALA A 44 -7.65 -26.47 -25.23
C ALA A 44 -8.39 -26.27 -23.89
N PHE A 45 -8.66 -25.02 -23.50
CA PHE A 45 -9.26 -24.64 -22.23
C PHE A 45 -10.56 -23.80 -22.35
N ALA A 46 -11.31 -23.93 -23.45
CA ALA A 46 -12.61 -23.26 -23.56
C ALA A 46 -13.68 -23.96 -22.70
N PHE A 47 -14.04 -23.38 -21.55
CA PHE A 47 -15.16 -23.82 -20.71
C PHE A 47 -16.52 -23.42 -21.31
N ARG A 48 -17.47 -24.36 -21.34
CA ARG A 48 -18.88 -24.07 -21.69
C ARG A 48 -19.56 -23.36 -20.51
N THR A 49 -20.15 -22.19 -20.76
CA THR A 49 -21.16 -21.62 -19.86
C THR A 49 -22.40 -22.50 -19.89
N TYR A 50 -22.75 -23.05 -18.71
CA TYR A 50 -24.01 -23.75 -18.49
C TYR A 50 -25.14 -22.73 -18.41
N LYS A 51 -26.13 -22.82 -19.30
CA LYS A 51 -27.39 -22.08 -19.16
C LYS A 51 -28.42 -23.02 -18.50
N PRO A 52 -28.90 -22.75 -17.28
CA PRO A 52 -30.01 -23.47 -16.71
C PRO A 52 -31.30 -23.08 -17.43
N GLY A 53 -32.12 -24.09 -17.75
CA GLY A 53 -33.37 -23.94 -18.50
C GLY A 53 -34.42 -23.11 -17.76
N SER A 54 -35.09 -22.23 -18.52
CA SER A 54 -36.28 -21.49 -18.13
C SER A 54 -37.52 -22.41 -18.16
N THR A 55 -38.34 -22.34 -17.12
CA THR A 55 -39.62 -23.02 -17.01
C THR A 55 -40.74 -22.25 -17.74
N HIS A 56 -41.40 -22.96 -18.66
CA HIS A 56 -42.78 -22.88 -19.16
C HIS A 56 -43.43 -21.56 -19.60
N LYS A 57 -43.77 -21.50 -20.90
CA LYS A 57 -45.09 -21.08 -21.38
C LYS A 57 -45.67 -22.15 -22.32
N THR A 58 -46.97 -22.37 -22.16
CA THR A 58 -47.91 -23.29 -22.79
C THR A 58 -48.13 -23.05 -24.28
N SER A 59 -48.25 -24.13 -25.08
CA SER A 59 -49.36 -24.37 -26.03
C SER A 59 -49.14 -25.65 -26.85
N THR A 60 -50.13 -26.55 -26.75
CA THR A 60 -50.77 -27.39 -27.80
C THR A 60 -49.96 -28.43 -28.61
N ASP A 61 -50.41 -29.68 -28.43
CA ASP A 61 -50.77 -30.70 -29.44
C ASP A 61 -49.94 -31.99 -29.58
N ASP A 62 -50.69 -33.08 -29.34
CA ASP A 62 -50.75 -34.41 -29.96
C ASP A 62 -49.73 -35.53 -29.65
N ALA A 63 -50.17 -36.38 -28.72
CA ALA A 63 -50.46 -37.82 -28.87
C ALA A 63 -49.44 -38.76 -29.57
N LYS A 64 -48.86 -39.69 -28.79
CA LYS A 64 -49.14 -41.15 -28.87
C LYS A 64 -48.25 -41.98 -27.91
N VAL A 65 -48.94 -42.82 -27.13
CA VAL A 65 -48.50 -44.04 -26.39
C VAL A 65 -48.73 -45.23 -27.38
N PRO A 66 -48.03 -46.40 -27.35
CA PRO A 66 -48.00 -47.27 -26.18
C PRO A 66 -46.82 -48.22 -25.90
N ALA A 67 -46.82 -48.67 -24.62
CA ALA A 67 -46.44 -49.98 -24.03
C ALA A 67 -45.00 -50.49 -24.25
N ASP A 68 -44.31 -51.14 -23.31
CA ASP A 68 -44.78 -52.26 -22.49
C ASP A 68 -43.85 -52.53 -21.28
N SER A 69 -44.45 -53.22 -20.30
CA SER A 69 -44.11 -53.83 -19.01
C SER A 69 -42.68 -54.20 -18.55
N GLY A 70 -42.53 -54.23 -17.22
CA GLY A 70 -41.85 -55.34 -16.51
C GLY A 70 -40.85 -54.95 -15.41
N ASP A 71 -41.33 -54.85 -14.16
CA ASP A 71 -40.49 -54.99 -12.95
C ASP A 71 -40.02 -56.46 -12.81
N LEU A 72 -38.78 -56.67 -12.32
CA LEU A 72 -38.42 -57.54 -11.19
C LEU A 72 -36.87 -57.61 -11.01
N ASP A 73 -36.47 -57.67 -9.75
CA ASP A 73 -35.17 -57.40 -9.12
C ASP A 73 -34.17 -58.62 -9.14
N PRO A 74 -32.97 -58.58 -8.51
CA PRO A 74 -31.70 -58.96 -9.15
C PRO A 74 -30.97 -60.18 -8.54
N GLU A 75 -30.07 -60.83 -9.31
CA GLU A 75 -28.99 -61.69 -8.77
C GLU A 75 -27.76 -61.72 -9.71
N GLY A 76 -26.55 -61.65 -9.11
CA GLY A 76 -25.42 -62.50 -9.53
C GLY A 76 -24.13 -61.85 -10.10
N SER A 77 -23.09 -61.81 -9.26
CA SER A 77 -21.64 -61.92 -9.55
C SER A 77 -20.92 -60.82 -10.38
N GLU A 78 -19.68 -60.39 -10.10
CA GLU A 78 -18.64 -60.86 -9.17
C GLU A 78 -17.54 -59.80 -9.03
N LEU A 79 -17.04 -59.59 -7.81
CA LEU A 79 -15.80 -58.88 -7.51
C LEU A 79 -14.63 -59.86 -7.64
N SER A 80 -13.74 -59.62 -8.61
CA SER A 80 -12.49 -60.37 -8.76
C SER A 80 -11.43 -59.82 -7.79
N VAL A 81 -11.30 -60.50 -6.66
CA VAL A 81 -10.15 -60.47 -5.75
C VAL A 81 -9.01 -61.28 -6.37
N CYS A 82 -7.79 -60.73 -6.36
CA CYS A 82 -6.58 -61.57 -6.40
C CYS A 82 -5.72 -61.23 -5.18
N SER A 83 -5.72 -62.17 -4.24
CA SER A 83 -4.87 -62.19 -3.05
C SER A 83 -3.50 -62.76 -3.41
N THR A 84 -2.45 -62.35 -2.69
CA THR A 84 -1.47 -63.31 -2.16
C THR A 84 -0.69 -62.73 -0.98
N ASN A 85 -0.96 -63.34 0.17
CA ASN A 85 -0.06 -63.70 1.28
C ASN A 85 0.62 -62.60 2.09
N LEU A 86 0.00 -62.30 3.24
CA LEU A 86 0.66 -61.77 4.43
C LEU A 86 1.30 -62.93 5.21
N ILE A 87 2.62 -62.84 5.42
CA ILE A 87 3.27 -63.30 6.65
C ILE A 87 3.87 -62.04 7.29
N SER A 88 3.43 -61.79 8.51
CA SER A 88 3.81 -60.71 9.41
C SER A 88 5.27 -60.83 9.84
N GLU A 89 6.00 -59.71 9.91
CA GLU A 89 6.81 -59.38 11.10
C GLU A 89 7.34 -57.92 11.06
N GLY A 90 6.81 -57.10 11.98
CA GLY A 90 7.51 -56.04 12.73
C GLY A 90 8.07 -54.81 12.00
N LEU A 91 7.36 -53.66 12.11
CA LEU A 91 7.94 -52.33 12.40
C LEU A 91 6.83 -51.27 12.59
N GLY A 92 6.52 -50.94 13.85
CA GLY A 92 5.93 -49.69 14.36
C GLY A 92 4.56 -49.20 13.84
N PRO A 93 3.77 -48.42 14.63
CA PRO A 93 2.63 -47.71 14.07
C PRO A 93 3.13 -46.62 13.11
N LEU A 94 2.91 -46.81 11.81
CA LEU A 94 3.04 -45.74 10.82
C LEU A 94 1.95 -44.70 11.12
N VAL A 95 2.30 -43.66 11.87
CA VAL A 95 1.48 -42.44 11.96
C VAL A 95 1.40 -41.86 10.54
N PRO A 96 0.20 -41.73 9.92
CA PRO A 96 0.08 -41.04 8.66
C PRO A 96 0.56 -39.61 8.87
N THR A 97 1.72 -39.26 8.32
CA THR A 97 2.18 -37.87 8.31
C THR A 97 1.27 -37.15 7.32
N LEU A 98 0.22 -36.49 7.82
CA LEU A 98 -0.61 -35.58 7.02
C LEU A 98 0.35 -34.62 6.31
N ALA A 99 0.37 -34.66 4.97
CA ALA A 99 1.09 -33.67 4.20
C ALA A 99 0.66 -32.29 4.72
N PRO A 100 1.60 -31.43 5.12
CA PRO A 100 1.22 -30.24 5.86
C PRO A 100 0.45 -29.32 4.92
N CYS A 101 -0.78 -28.97 5.30
CA CYS A 101 -1.65 -28.11 4.50
C CYS A 101 -0.95 -26.77 4.26
N TRP A 102 -0.61 -26.46 3.01
CA TRP A 102 0.09 -25.22 2.68
C TRP A 102 -0.72 -23.98 3.08
N GLU A 103 -2.04 -24.08 3.09
CA GLU A 103 -2.93 -23.01 3.56
C GLU A 103 -2.62 -22.66 5.02
N SER A 104 -2.67 -23.65 5.93
CA SER A 104 -2.42 -23.45 7.36
C SER A 104 -0.99 -23.00 7.64
N GLN A 105 0.01 -23.56 6.95
CA GLN A 105 1.40 -23.13 7.11
C GLN A 105 1.61 -21.68 6.67
N SER A 106 1.03 -21.30 5.52
CA SER A 106 1.16 -19.95 4.99
C SER A 106 0.49 -18.91 5.90
N LEU A 107 -0.71 -19.22 6.40
CA LEU A 107 -1.42 -18.39 7.38
C LEU A 107 -0.64 -18.26 8.69
N GLY A 108 -0.14 -19.39 9.22
CA GLY A 108 0.67 -19.39 10.44
C GLY A 108 1.94 -18.54 10.31
N TYR A 109 2.64 -18.66 9.18
CA TYR A 109 3.79 -17.81 8.88
C TYR A 109 3.41 -16.33 8.77
N PHE A 110 2.32 -16.02 8.06
CA PHE A 110 1.86 -14.64 7.91
C PHE A 110 1.49 -14.02 9.26
N TYR A 111 0.78 -14.75 10.12
CA TYR A 111 0.46 -14.28 11.46
C TYR A 111 1.71 -14.04 12.30
N ASP A 112 2.64 -14.99 12.32
CA ASP A 112 3.89 -14.85 13.07
C ASP A 112 4.70 -13.62 12.62
N GLN A 113 4.67 -13.29 11.33
CA GLN A 113 5.51 -12.24 10.75
C GLN A 113 4.88 -10.85 10.72
N TYR A 114 3.55 -10.74 10.63
CA TYR A 114 2.86 -9.46 10.47
C TYR A 114 1.94 -9.09 11.63
N VAL A 115 1.48 -10.03 12.45
CA VAL A 115 0.57 -9.70 13.56
C VAL A 115 1.38 -9.27 14.77
N LEU A 116 1.39 -7.97 15.05
CA LEU A 116 2.12 -7.36 16.15
C LEU A 116 1.13 -6.76 17.14
N HIS A 117 1.16 -7.27 18.37
CA HIS A 117 0.33 -6.73 19.46
C HIS A 117 1.12 -5.64 20.17
N ALA A 118 0.50 -4.48 20.35
CA ALA A 118 1.09 -3.43 21.19
C ALA A 118 0.65 -3.63 22.64
N GLN A 119 1.60 -3.59 23.57
CA GLN A 119 1.27 -3.68 25.00
C GLN A 119 1.12 -2.28 25.59
N ARG A 120 -0.07 -2.01 26.17
CA ARG A 120 -0.35 -0.75 26.90
C ARG A 120 -0.21 0.53 26.05
N SER A 121 -0.32 0.39 24.72
CA SER A 121 -0.35 1.52 23.78
C SER A 121 -1.77 1.74 23.25
N PRO A 122 -2.22 2.99 23.06
CA PRO A 122 -3.47 3.28 22.37
C PRO A 122 -3.45 2.88 20.88
N CYS A 123 -2.27 2.58 20.32
CA CYS A 123 -2.15 1.88 19.04
C CYS A 123 -2.50 0.40 19.24
N GLU A 124 -3.54 -0.11 18.57
CA GLU A 124 -4.00 -1.51 18.74
C GLU A 124 -3.06 -2.58 18.14
N GLY A 125 -1.88 -2.20 17.60
CA GLY A 125 -0.93 -3.13 17.00
C GLY A 125 -1.03 -3.23 15.46
N HIS A 126 0.03 -3.71 14.79
CA HIS A 126 -0.01 -3.98 13.34
C HIS A 126 -0.80 -5.26 13.08
N LEU A 127 -1.91 -5.15 12.35
CA LEU A 127 -2.77 -6.28 12.00
C LEU A 127 -3.18 -7.17 13.20
N ALA A 128 -3.13 -6.66 14.43
CA ALA A 128 -3.50 -7.39 15.65
C ALA A 128 -4.96 -7.90 15.60
N PHE A 129 -5.82 -7.18 14.88
CA PHE A 129 -7.22 -7.55 14.67
C PHE A 129 -7.42 -8.75 13.72
N LEU A 130 -6.41 -9.10 12.92
CA LEU A 130 -6.55 -10.06 11.81
C LEU A 130 -6.95 -11.47 12.28
N PRO A 131 -6.36 -12.06 13.34
CA PRO A 131 -6.76 -13.40 13.77
C PRO A 131 -8.25 -13.49 14.15
N ASP A 132 -8.78 -12.47 14.82
CA ASP A 132 -10.19 -12.41 15.21
C ASP A 132 -11.10 -12.13 14.00
N LEU A 133 -10.72 -11.16 13.14
CA LEU A 133 -11.46 -10.88 11.91
C LEU A 133 -11.55 -12.11 11.02
N PHE A 134 -10.44 -12.83 10.84
CA PHE A 134 -10.40 -14.04 10.02
C PHE A 134 -11.15 -15.21 10.66
N ARG A 135 -11.15 -15.33 11.99
CA ARG A 135 -11.99 -16.32 12.68
C ARG A 135 -13.49 -16.04 12.47
N GLU A 136 -13.90 -14.79 12.52
CA GLU A 136 -15.32 -14.40 12.45
C GLU A 136 -15.84 -14.29 11.01
N LYS A 137 -14.99 -13.92 10.06
CA LYS A 137 -15.36 -13.56 8.68
C LYS A 137 -14.56 -14.29 7.62
N GLY A 138 -13.71 -15.24 7.98
CA GLY A 138 -12.83 -15.96 7.05
C GLY A 138 -13.54 -16.86 6.03
N ASP A 139 -14.85 -17.10 6.19
CA ASP A 139 -15.67 -17.77 5.18
C ASP A 139 -16.11 -16.82 4.05
N ASP A 140 -16.04 -15.50 4.24
CA ASP A 140 -16.30 -14.54 3.17
C ASP A 140 -15.23 -14.67 2.07
N PRO A 141 -15.62 -14.86 0.80
CA PRO A 141 -14.67 -15.15 -0.27
C PRO A 141 -13.73 -13.97 -0.57
N CYS A 142 -14.15 -12.72 -0.34
CA CYS A 142 -13.27 -11.56 -0.53
C CYS A 142 -12.13 -11.60 0.47
N LEU A 143 -12.47 -11.69 1.76
CA LEU A 143 -11.47 -11.70 2.84
C LEU A 143 -10.60 -12.95 2.78
N LYS A 144 -11.21 -14.13 2.60
CA LYS A 144 -10.50 -15.41 2.55
C LYS A 144 -9.40 -15.39 1.51
N HIS A 145 -9.74 -15.06 0.28
CA HIS A 145 -8.80 -15.10 -0.82
C HIS A 145 -7.76 -13.99 -0.74
N ALA A 146 -8.13 -12.80 -0.25
CA ALA A 146 -7.18 -11.70 -0.09
C ALA A 146 -6.10 -12.04 0.96
N VAL A 147 -6.48 -12.54 2.13
CA VAL A 147 -5.54 -12.94 3.19
C VAL A 147 -4.68 -14.13 2.76
N LEU A 148 -5.27 -15.14 2.11
CA LEU A 148 -4.49 -16.26 1.59
C LEU A 148 -3.48 -15.80 0.53
N SER A 149 -3.82 -14.85 -0.34
CA SER A 149 -2.90 -14.37 -1.37
C SER A 149 -1.59 -13.82 -0.77
N VAL A 150 -1.68 -12.95 0.25
CA VAL A 150 -0.50 -12.38 0.93
C VAL A 150 0.22 -13.41 1.79
N SER A 151 -0.51 -14.37 2.37
CA SER A 151 0.06 -15.43 3.21
C SER A 151 0.93 -16.38 2.40
N TYR A 152 0.40 -16.90 1.28
CA TYR A 152 1.14 -17.75 0.36
C TYR A 152 2.35 -17.02 -0.24
N LEU A 153 2.19 -15.74 -0.62
CA LEU A 153 3.28 -14.96 -1.17
C LEU A 153 4.41 -14.73 -0.15
N SER A 154 4.05 -14.41 1.10
CA SER A 154 5.01 -14.19 2.18
C SER A 154 5.82 -15.46 2.47
N LEU A 155 5.18 -16.63 2.52
CA LEU A 155 5.88 -17.90 2.72
C LEU A 155 6.70 -18.31 1.48
N HIS A 156 6.21 -18.03 0.27
CA HIS A 156 6.97 -18.24 -0.97
C HIS A 156 8.29 -17.45 -0.95
N ASN A 157 8.26 -16.21 -0.47
CA ASN A 157 9.42 -15.32 -0.48
C ASN A 157 10.60 -15.84 0.35
N VAL A 158 10.34 -16.62 1.40
CA VAL A 158 11.39 -17.27 2.21
C VAL A 158 11.69 -18.69 1.74
N SER A 159 10.67 -19.48 1.41
CA SER A 159 10.86 -20.89 1.05
C SER A 159 11.25 -21.14 -0.41
N ARG A 160 11.04 -20.14 -1.29
CA ARG A 160 11.30 -20.18 -2.75
C ARG A 160 10.63 -21.34 -3.50
N ARG A 161 9.49 -21.85 -3.01
CA ARG A 161 8.72 -22.93 -3.65
C ARG A 161 7.72 -22.40 -4.69
N GLY A 162 7.78 -22.92 -5.92
CA GLY A 162 6.92 -22.46 -7.03
C GLY A 162 5.41 -22.65 -6.80
N GLU A 163 5.00 -23.75 -6.15
CA GLU A 163 3.60 -24.04 -5.83
C GLU A 163 2.94 -22.96 -4.97
N LEU A 164 3.70 -22.39 -4.01
CA LEU A 164 3.21 -21.33 -3.13
C LEU A 164 2.96 -20.04 -3.93
N HIS A 165 3.86 -19.71 -4.86
CA HIS A 165 3.69 -18.55 -5.75
C HIS A 165 2.45 -18.71 -6.66
N ALA A 166 2.28 -19.89 -7.25
CA ALA A 166 1.10 -20.18 -8.07
C ALA A 166 -0.20 -20.06 -7.26
N ASN A 167 -0.23 -20.57 -6.03
CA ASN A 167 -1.38 -20.43 -5.13
C ASN A 167 -1.61 -18.98 -4.70
N ALA A 168 -0.55 -18.22 -4.41
CA ALA A 168 -0.65 -16.80 -4.08
C ALA A 168 -1.35 -16.00 -5.20
N ARG A 169 -0.90 -16.17 -6.45
CA ARG A 169 -1.49 -15.51 -7.62
C ARG A 169 -2.91 -15.99 -7.91
N ARG A 170 -3.19 -17.28 -7.72
CA ARG A 170 -4.55 -17.84 -7.86
C ARG A 170 -5.51 -17.18 -6.86
N HIS A 171 -5.12 -17.11 -5.59
CA HIS A 171 -5.93 -16.47 -4.55
C HIS A 171 -6.08 -14.97 -4.78
N TYR A 172 -5.03 -14.28 -5.25
CA TYR A 172 -5.10 -12.88 -5.65
C TYR A 172 -6.17 -12.64 -6.74
N GLY A 173 -6.16 -13.45 -7.80
CA GLY A 173 -7.15 -13.36 -8.88
C GLY A 173 -8.57 -13.67 -8.43
N LEU A 174 -8.75 -14.67 -7.55
CA LEU A 174 -10.06 -14.97 -6.96
C LEU A 174 -10.57 -13.80 -6.09
N ALA A 175 -9.71 -13.21 -5.27
CA ALA A 175 -10.04 -12.06 -4.44
C ALA A 175 -10.45 -10.84 -5.28
N LEU A 176 -9.77 -10.56 -6.40
CA LEU A 176 -10.17 -9.49 -7.32
C LEU A 176 -11.58 -9.71 -7.89
N ASN A 177 -11.89 -10.93 -8.34
CA ASN A 177 -13.22 -11.26 -8.87
C ASN A 177 -14.31 -11.14 -7.78
N SER A 178 -14.04 -11.64 -6.58
CA SER A 178 -14.95 -11.53 -5.43
C SER A 178 -15.17 -10.09 -5.01
N LEU A 179 -14.10 -9.29 -4.92
CA LEU A 179 -14.18 -7.87 -4.59
C LEU A 179 -14.98 -7.09 -5.65
N SER A 180 -14.70 -7.31 -6.93
CA SER A 180 -15.45 -6.69 -8.02
C SER A 180 -16.94 -7.03 -7.96
N THR A 181 -17.28 -8.29 -7.67
CA THR A 181 -18.66 -8.72 -7.48
C THR A 181 -19.28 -8.05 -6.25
N ALA A 182 -18.58 -8.01 -5.12
CA ALA A 182 -19.07 -7.38 -3.90
C ALA A 182 -19.35 -5.89 -4.11
N LEU A 183 -18.46 -5.16 -4.79
CA LEU A 183 -18.62 -3.72 -5.07
C LEU A 183 -19.77 -3.41 -6.05
N SER A 184 -20.28 -4.41 -6.79
CA SER A 184 -21.49 -4.25 -7.60
C SER A 184 -22.79 -4.32 -6.78
N ILE A 185 -22.72 -4.79 -5.53
CA ILE A 185 -23.86 -4.92 -4.62
C ILE A 185 -23.97 -3.65 -3.78
N GLU A 186 -25.17 -3.06 -3.71
CA GLU A 186 -25.42 -1.87 -2.91
C GLU A 186 -25.00 -2.08 -1.44
N ARG A 187 -24.33 -1.08 -0.86
CA ARG A 187 -23.87 -1.04 0.55
C ARG A 187 -22.87 -2.13 0.95
N ALA A 188 -22.46 -3.04 0.07
CA ALA A 188 -21.44 -4.04 0.40
C ALA A 188 -20.08 -3.40 0.76
N TYR A 189 -19.79 -2.21 0.23
CA TYR A 189 -18.61 -1.41 0.59
C TYR A 189 -18.56 -1.01 2.08
N LEU A 190 -19.69 -1.09 2.81
CA LEU A 190 -19.74 -0.84 4.25
C LEU A 190 -19.27 -2.05 5.07
N LYS A 191 -19.06 -3.22 4.48
CA LYS A 191 -18.63 -4.43 5.19
C LYS A 191 -17.13 -4.45 5.45
N ASP A 192 -16.72 -4.87 6.64
CA ASP A 192 -15.33 -4.87 7.07
C ASP A 192 -14.48 -5.86 6.27
N GLU A 193 -15.03 -7.03 5.95
CA GLU A 193 -14.40 -8.06 5.11
C GLU A 193 -14.07 -7.55 3.69
N VAL A 194 -14.96 -6.74 3.09
CA VAL A 194 -14.78 -6.18 1.75
C VAL A 194 -13.68 -5.12 1.75
N PHE A 195 -13.67 -4.25 2.75
CA PHE A 195 -12.66 -3.21 2.87
C PHE A 195 -11.28 -3.79 3.23
N ALA A 196 -11.24 -4.75 4.16
CA ALA A 196 -10.01 -5.47 4.48
C ALA A 196 -9.44 -6.21 3.26
N ALA A 197 -10.29 -6.81 2.42
CA ALA A 197 -9.85 -7.46 1.19
C ALA A 197 -9.14 -6.48 0.23
N ALA A 198 -9.65 -5.26 0.07
CA ALA A 198 -8.99 -4.22 -0.74
C ALA A 198 -7.59 -3.86 -0.18
N LEU A 199 -7.47 -3.72 1.14
CA LEU A 199 -6.19 -3.42 1.81
C LEU A 199 -5.17 -4.56 1.67
N PHE A 200 -5.61 -5.82 1.75
CA PHE A 200 -4.74 -6.98 1.52
C PHE A 200 -4.34 -7.14 0.05
N LEU A 201 -5.20 -6.78 -0.90
CA LEU A 201 -4.84 -6.76 -2.33
C LEU A 201 -3.80 -5.68 -2.64
N SER A 202 -3.88 -4.53 -1.96
CA SER A 202 -2.83 -3.50 -1.98
C SER A 202 -1.52 -4.04 -1.42
N MET A 203 -1.56 -4.65 -0.23
CA MET A 203 -0.39 -5.26 0.42
C MET A 203 0.25 -6.37 -0.43
N PHE A 204 -0.53 -7.14 -1.19
CA PHE A 204 -0.01 -8.15 -2.11
C PHE A 204 0.94 -7.53 -3.15
N LEU A 205 0.57 -6.38 -3.73
CA LEU A 205 1.40 -5.69 -4.72
C LEU A 205 2.68 -5.13 -4.09
N ASP A 206 2.60 -4.64 -2.87
CA ASP A 206 3.77 -4.15 -2.14
C ASP A 206 4.75 -5.30 -1.83
N ILE A 207 4.24 -6.47 -1.43
CA ILE A 207 5.06 -7.66 -1.19
C ILE A 207 5.66 -8.21 -2.50
N SER A 208 4.88 -8.27 -3.58
CA SER A 208 5.32 -8.87 -4.85
C SER A 208 6.28 -7.96 -5.62
N GLY A 209 6.10 -6.64 -5.53
CA GLY A 209 6.83 -5.68 -6.36
C GLY A 209 6.45 -5.73 -7.85
N ASP A 210 5.31 -6.35 -8.20
CA ASP A 210 4.90 -6.63 -9.59
C ASP A 210 4.23 -5.44 -10.32
N HIS A 211 4.39 -4.20 -9.84
CA HIS A 211 3.80 -3.02 -10.48
C HIS A 211 4.83 -2.32 -11.38
N SER A 212 4.44 -2.04 -12.64
CA SER A 212 5.29 -1.40 -13.65
C SER A 212 5.52 0.09 -13.37
N ASP A 213 4.56 0.73 -12.72
CA ASP A 213 4.67 2.07 -12.15
C ASP A 213 4.99 1.96 -10.65
N VAL A 214 5.57 3.00 -10.04
CA VAL A 214 5.81 3.06 -8.58
C VAL A 214 4.50 3.13 -7.78
N ALA A 215 3.41 3.59 -8.41
CA ALA A 215 2.13 3.80 -7.74
C ALA A 215 1.28 2.52 -7.64
N ASN A 216 0.77 2.25 -6.43
CA ASN A 216 -0.11 1.11 -6.19
C ASN A 216 -1.55 1.39 -6.72
N PRO A 217 -2.06 0.61 -7.70
CA PRO A 217 -3.33 0.87 -8.37
C PRO A 217 -4.58 0.68 -7.49
N HIS A 218 -4.45 0.07 -6.30
CA HIS A 218 -5.57 -0.09 -5.37
C HIS A 218 -5.85 1.19 -4.57
N ILE A 219 -4.89 2.12 -4.50
CA ILE A 219 -4.97 3.30 -3.63
C ILE A 219 -6.15 4.22 -3.96
N PRO A 220 -6.45 4.56 -5.24
CA PRO A 220 -7.64 5.37 -5.56
C PRO A 220 -8.95 4.69 -5.11
N GLY A 221 -9.02 3.36 -5.22
CA GLY A 221 -10.18 2.56 -4.79
C GLY A 221 -10.31 2.52 -3.27
N ILE A 222 -9.21 2.25 -2.55
CA ILE A 222 -9.16 2.27 -1.08
C ILE A 222 -9.56 3.65 -0.55
N TYR A 223 -9.01 4.72 -1.13
CA TYR A 223 -9.38 6.09 -0.79
C TYR A 223 -10.88 6.32 -0.99
N SER A 224 -11.44 5.93 -2.13
CA SER A 224 -12.87 6.09 -2.42
C SER A 224 -13.75 5.30 -1.43
N LEU A 225 -13.37 4.08 -1.08
CA LEU A 225 -14.07 3.27 -0.06
C LEU A 225 -13.98 3.91 1.33
N MET A 226 -12.82 4.46 1.69
CA MET A 226 -12.62 5.20 2.94
C MET A 226 -13.51 6.44 3.01
N GLN A 227 -13.63 7.20 1.92
CA GLN A 227 -14.51 8.36 1.82
C GLN A 227 -16.00 7.97 1.95
N LEU A 228 -16.43 6.92 1.24
CA LEU A 228 -17.81 6.42 1.30
C LEU A 228 -18.21 5.86 2.67
N ARG A 229 -17.27 5.20 3.36
CA ARG A 229 -17.49 4.68 4.72
C ARG A 229 -17.54 5.79 5.76
N GLY A 230 -16.79 6.87 5.56
CA GLY A 230 -16.70 7.99 6.49
C GLY A 230 -16.21 7.54 7.88
N ARG A 231 -16.70 8.21 8.92
CA ARG A 231 -16.35 7.89 10.30
C ARG A 231 -16.97 6.54 10.70
N PRO A 232 -16.15 5.54 11.11
CA PRO A 232 -16.67 4.26 11.55
C PRO A 232 -17.58 4.44 12.78
N PRO A 233 -18.74 3.76 12.85
CA PRO A 233 -19.61 3.80 14.02
C PRO A 233 -18.86 3.30 15.27
N ARG A 234 -19.17 3.86 16.44
CA ARG A 234 -18.59 3.41 17.72
C ARG A 234 -18.84 1.93 18.03
N SER A 235 -19.89 1.34 17.45
CA SER A 235 -20.23 -0.07 17.57
C SER A 235 -19.44 -1.00 16.64
N SER A 236 -18.68 -0.46 15.68
CA SER A 236 -17.89 -1.28 14.76
C SER A 236 -16.67 -1.87 15.48
N LYS A 237 -16.56 -3.21 15.45
CA LYS A 237 -15.44 -3.93 16.06
C LYS A 237 -14.12 -3.65 15.34
N TYR A 238 -14.12 -3.56 14.01
CA TYR A 238 -12.89 -3.44 13.20
C TYR A 238 -12.77 -2.11 12.44
N GLY A 239 -13.82 -1.28 12.41
CA GLY A 239 -13.88 -0.10 11.57
C GLY A 239 -12.77 0.91 11.85
N ARG A 240 -12.45 1.17 13.14
CA ARG A 240 -11.38 2.10 13.53
C ARG A 240 -9.99 1.63 13.07
N VAL A 241 -9.65 0.36 13.29
CA VAL A 241 -8.34 -0.20 12.91
C VAL A 241 -8.17 -0.33 11.42
N LEU A 242 -9.22 -0.76 10.70
CA LEU A 242 -9.19 -0.83 9.24
C LEU A 242 -9.07 0.57 8.62
N PHE A 243 -9.76 1.56 9.19
CA PHE A 243 -9.64 2.96 8.77
C PHE A 243 -8.22 3.47 8.96
N GLY A 244 -7.61 3.25 10.14
CA GLY A 244 -6.24 3.65 10.42
C GLY A 244 -5.23 2.99 9.47
N TRP A 245 -5.42 1.71 9.16
CA TRP A 245 -4.57 0.99 8.20
C TRP A 245 -4.72 1.55 6.78
N ALA A 246 -5.95 1.75 6.32
CA ALA A 246 -6.23 2.35 5.02
C ALA A 246 -5.61 3.75 4.88
N PHE A 247 -5.81 4.59 5.88
CA PHE A 247 -5.25 5.93 5.91
C PHE A 247 -3.72 5.89 5.83
N THR A 248 -3.08 5.06 6.65
CA THR A 248 -1.61 4.92 6.62
C THR A 248 -1.09 4.50 5.24
N GLN A 249 -1.75 3.54 4.58
CA GLN A 249 -1.39 3.12 3.22
C GLN A 249 -1.56 4.25 2.19
N THR A 250 -2.67 5.00 2.25
CA THR A 250 -2.90 6.10 1.30
C THR A 250 -1.91 7.26 1.52
N GLN A 251 -1.53 7.56 2.77
CA GLN A 251 -0.51 8.57 3.09
C GLN A 251 0.86 8.18 2.53
N ILE A 252 1.32 6.97 2.82
CA ILE A 252 2.63 6.49 2.34
C ILE A 252 2.70 6.59 0.81
N GLN A 253 1.64 6.16 0.12
CA GLN A 253 1.59 6.16 -1.34
C GLN A 253 1.49 7.57 -1.93
N ALA A 254 0.76 8.47 -1.27
CA ALA A 254 0.70 9.87 -1.66
C ALA A 254 2.05 10.55 -1.55
N ILE A 255 2.78 10.33 -0.45
CA ILE A 255 4.08 10.96 -0.27
C ILE A 255 5.13 10.33 -1.18
N ALA A 256 5.20 9.00 -1.24
CA ALA A 256 6.19 8.28 -2.05
C ALA A 256 6.07 8.58 -3.55
N ASN A 257 4.86 8.83 -4.06
CA ASN A 257 4.60 9.11 -5.47
C ASN A 257 4.27 10.58 -5.77
N ASN A 258 4.30 11.46 -4.78
CA ASN A 258 3.85 12.85 -4.91
C ASN A 258 2.40 12.97 -5.43
N GLN A 259 1.50 12.10 -4.95
CA GLN A 259 0.09 11.99 -5.35
C GLN A 259 -0.85 12.27 -4.17
N TYR A 260 -0.85 13.51 -3.68
CA TYR A 260 -1.62 13.91 -2.48
C TYR A 260 -3.14 13.97 -2.67
N GLN A 261 -3.64 13.83 -3.90
CA GLN A 261 -5.09 13.82 -4.19
C GLN A 261 -5.86 12.68 -3.51
N TYR A 262 -5.17 11.61 -3.07
CA TYR A 262 -5.76 10.45 -2.40
C TYR A 262 -5.46 10.40 -0.89
N ALA A 263 -4.95 11.49 -0.33
CA ALA A 263 -4.48 11.55 1.06
C ALA A 263 -5.37 12.39 1.99
N SER A 264 -6.50 12.90 1.52
CA SER A 264 -7.43 13.64 2.39
C SER A 264 -8.25 12.69 3.28
N LEU A 265 -8.55 13.17 4.49
CA LEU A 265 -9.48 12.49 5.39
C LEU A 265 -10.93 12.81 5.02
N PRO A 266 -11.88 11.89 5.28
CA PRO A 266 -13.30 12.22 5.19
C PRO A 266 -13.66 13.34 6.18
N SER A 267 -14.53 14.26 5.77
CA SER A 267 -14.93 15.42 6.60
C SER A 267 -15.45 15.02 7.99
N SER A 268 -16.11 13.86 8.07
CA SER A 268 -16.61 13.28 9.33
C SER A 268 -15.51 12.94 10.36
N ILE A 269 -14.27 12.73 9.92
CA ILE A 269 -13.10 12.53 10.80
C ILE A 269 -12.47 13.88 11.17
N ASN A 270 -12.38 14.81 10.22
CA ASN A 270 -11.84 16.15 10.49
C ASN A 270 -12.66 16.94 11.53
N MET A 271 -13.94 16.61 11.69
CA MET A 271 -14.86 17.27 12.62
C MET A 271 -15.03 16.54 13.97
N ILE A 272 -14.15 15.60 14.31
CA ILE A 272 -14.21 14.92 15.62
C ILE A 272 -13.91 15.92 16.74
N TYR A 273 -14.87 16.08 17.66
CA TYR A 273 -14.66 16.80 18.91
C TYR A 273 -13.74 15.99 19.84
N GLU A 274 -12.67 16.60 20.33
CA GLU A 274 -11.67 16.00 21.23
C GLU A 274 -11.12 14.63 20.73
N PRO A 275 -10.40 14.60 19.60
CA PRO A 275 -9.79 13.38 19.10
C PRO A 275 -8.72 12.86 20.08
N ASP A 276 -8.63 11.54 20.22
CA ASP A 276 -7.49 10.91 20.90
C ASP A 276 -6.18 11.17 20.14
N PHE A 277 -5.03 10.84 20.75
CA PHE A 277 -3.71 11.10 20.18
C PHE A 277 -3.48 10.47 18.80
N ILE A 278 -4.12 9.33 18.51
CA ILE A 278 -4.01 8.62 17.22
C ILE A 278 -4.82 9.37 16.16
N TYR A 279 -6.07 9.69 16.45
CA TYR A 279 -6.90 10.49 15.55
C TYR A 279 -6.29 11.88 15.32
N ARG A 280 -5.73 12.51 16.36
CA ARG A 280 -5.07 13.80 16.23
C ARG A 280 -3.86 13.74 15.30
N SER A 281 -3.02 12.71 15.46
CA SER A 281 -1.90 12.45 14.54
C SER A 281 -2.37 12.24 13.10
N GLY A 282 -3.44 11.46 12.90
CA GLY A 282 -4.04 11.26 11.58
C GLY A 282 -4.58 12.56 10.97
N ILE A 283 -5.26 13.40 11.76
CA ILE A 283 -5.77 14.71 11.31
C ILE A 283 -4.64 15.64 10.89
N ILE A 284 -3.57 15.73 11.69
CA ILE A 284 -2.38 16.54 11.36
C ILE A 284 -1.75 16.03 10.06
N THR A 285 -1.58 14.71 9.93
CA THR A 285 -1.07 14.07 8.71
C THR A 285 -1.93 14.39 7.48
N GLY A 286 -3.26 14.37 7.62
CA GLY A 286 -4.19 14.77 6.56
C GLY A 286 -4.02 16.24 6.16
N LYS A 287 -3.85 17.14 7.14
CA LYS A 287 -3.59 18.57 6.89
C LYS A 287 -2.26 18.80 6.17
N ILE A 288 -1.21 18.05 6.54
CA ILE A 288 0.10 18.07 5.85
C ILE A 288 -0.08 17.65 4.38
N SER A 289 -0.81 16.57 4.12
CA SER A 289 -1.05 16.10 2.76
C SER A 289 -1.85 17.11 1.92
N GLU A 290 -2.87 17.73 2.52
CA GLU A 290 -3.61 18.82 1.86
C GLU A 290 -2.72 20.04 1.58
N PHE A 291 -1.82 20.39 2.51
CA PHE A 291 -0.82 21.43 2.32
C PHE A 291 0.12 21.08 1.15
N CYS A 292 0.68 19.87 1.10
CA CYS A 292 1.56 19.44 0.01
C CYS A 292 0.85 19.46 -1.35
N ASN A 293 -0.43 19.06 -1.41
CA ASN A 293 -1.25 19.18 -2.61
C ASN A 293 -1.45 20.64 -3.04
N SER A 294 -1.66 21.56 -2.08
CA SER A 294 -1.76 23.00 -2.34
C SER A 294 -0.44 23.55 -2.89
N VAL A 295 0.70 23.19 -2.29
CA VAL A 295 2.04 23.57 -2.77
C VAL A 295 2.25 23.12 -4.22
N GLN A 296 1.94 21.86 -4.53
CA GLN A 296 2.08 21.31 -5.88
C GLN A 296 1.25 22.11 -6.90
N ARG A 297 -0.03 22.35 -6.63
CA ARG A 297 -0.91 23.13 -7.52
C ARG A 297 -0.44 24.56 -7.71
N THR A 298 0.09 25.18 -6.66
CA THR A 298 0.61 26.55 -6.74
C THR A 298 1.91 26.61 -7.54
N ARG A 299 2.79 25.62 -7.42
CA ARG A 299 3.99 25.50 -8.28
C ARG A 299 3.61 25.36 -9.76
N GLU A 300 2.64 24.50 -10.07
CA GLU A 300 2.15 24.29 -11.45
C GLU A 300 1.54 25.57 -12.07
N THR A 301 0.98 26.45 -11.23
CA THR A 301 0.32 27.69 -11.68
C THR A 301 1.18 28.94 -11.49
N LEU A 302 2.37 28.82 -10.89
CA LEU A 302 3.22 29.96 -10.49
C LEU A 302 3.58 30.85 -11.68
N GLY A 303 3.99 30.23 -12.81
CA GLY A 303 4.35 30.94 -14.04
C GLY A 303 3.18 31.62 -14.77
N HIS A 304 1.94 31.37 -14.36
CA HIS A 304 0.73 31.96 -14.92
C HIS A 304 -0.07 32.78 -13.90
N SER A 305 0.40 32.86 -12.65
CA SER A 305 -0.29 33.58 -11.58
C SER A 305 -0.09 35.08 -11.73
N SER A 306 -1.17 35.85 -11.60
CA SER A 306 -1.11 37.31 -11.55
C SER A 306 -0.53 37.86 -10.24
N LYS A 307 -0.51 37.05 -9.18
CA LYS A 307 -0.01 37.41 -7.83
C LYS A 307 0.66 36.21 -7.12
N PRO A 308 1.80 35.70 -7.61
CA PRO A 308 2.43 34.47 -7.09
C PRO A 308 2.85 34.59 -5.62
N ALA A 309 3.43 35.74 -5.20
CA ALA A 309 3.84 35.97 -3.82
C ALA A 309 2.64 35.91 -2.83
N LYS A 310 1.47 36.44 -3.22
CA LYS A 310 0.26 36.36 -2.38
C LYS A 310 -0.21 34.92 -2.18
N SER A 311 -0.14 34.09 -3.23
CA SER A 311 -0.48 32.67 -3.15
C SER A 311 0.46 31.92 -2.21
N LEU A 312 1.77 32.17 -2.29
CA LEU A 312 2.75 31.55 -1.40
C LEU A 312 2.57 31.99 0.05
N ARG A 313 2.36 33.28 0.33
CA ARG A 313 2.07 33.77 1.69
C ARG A 313 0.84 33.10 2.30
N SER A 314 -0.22 32.89 1.51
CA SER A 314 -1.41 32.16 1.97
C SER A 314 -1.11 30.69 2.31
N ILE A 315 -0.20 30.04 1.58
CA ILE A 315 0.23 28.66 1.85
C ILE A 315 1.08 28.61 3.11
N LEU A 316 2.04 29.53 3.26
CA LEU A 316 2.90 29.64 4.44
C LEU A 316 2.10 29.95 5.71
N TRP A 317 1.06 30.78 5.63
CA TRP A 317 0.13 30.98 6.75
C TRP A 317 -0.53 29.66 7.20
N ARG A 318 -0.95 28.83 6.23
CA ARG A 318 -1.49 27.50 6.54
C ARG A 318 -0.43 26.58 7.15
N ALA A 319 0.82 26.68 6.72
CA ALA A 319 1.93 25.96 7.34
C ALA A 319 2.11 26.33 8.81
N ARG A 320 2.04 27.63 9.16
CA ARG A 320 2.11 28.09 10.55
C ARG A 320 1.05 27.44 11.44
N CYS A 321 -0.20 27.42 10.99
CA CYS A 321 -1.29 26.75 11.71
C CYS A 321 -1.03 25.25 11.91
N ILE A 322 -0.45 24.57 10.91
CA ILE A 322 -0.09 23.15 11.02
C ILE A 322 1.06 22.94 12.01
N LEU A 323 2.06 23.84 12.02
CA LEU A 323 3.17 23.80 12.98
C LEU A 323 2.70 23.89 14.42
N ASP A 324 1.80 24.83 14.73
CA ASP A 324 1.25 24.98 16.07
C ASP A 324 0.52 23.69 16.53
N GLU A 325 -0.16 23.01 15.60
CA GLU A 325 -0.81 21.73 15.89
C GLU A 325 0.17 20.57 16.07
N ILE A 326 1.28 20.55 15.34
CA ILE A 326 2.38 19.59 15.50
C ILE A 326 3.02 19.77 16.88
N ASP A 327 3.40 20.99 17.23
CA ASP A 327 4.07 21.32 18.48
C ASP A 327 3.15 20.99 19.67
N THR A 328 1.87 21.38 19.59
CA THR A 328 0.84 21.01 20.59
C THR A 328 0.69 19.50 20.72
N TRP A 329 0.74 18.74 19.62
CA TRP A 329 0.63 17.28 19.67
C TRP A 329 1.87 16.66 20.32
N ASN A 330 3.08 17.09 19.93
CA ASN A 330 4.35 16.65 20.51
C ASN A 330 4.45 16.93 22.01
N GLU A 331 3.87 18.03 22.49
CA GLU A 331 3.80 18.32 23.92
C GLU A 331 2.85 17.35 24.65
N ARG A 332 1.69 17.05 24.06
CA ARG A 332 0.59 16.32 24.71
C ARG A 332 0.70 14.79 24.64
N ILE A 333 1.51 14.23 23.75
CA ILE A 333 1.67 12.77 23.67
C ILE A 333 2.10 12.17 25.02
N PRO A 334 1.56 10.99 25.40
CA PRO A 334 1.83 10.39 26.70
C PRO A 334 3.33 10.15 26.96
N GLY A 335 3.78 10.31 28.20
CA GLY A 335 5.19 10.08 28.55
C GLY A 335 5.72 8.67 28.23
N HIS A 336 4.86 7.66 28.20
CA HIS A 336 5.25 6.30 27.77
C HIS A 336 5.51 6.17 26.26
N TRP A 337 4.98 7.09 25.44
CA TRP A 337 5.36 7.25 24.04
C TRP A 337 6.65 8.04 23.89
N LYS A 338 6.81 9.13 24.66
CA LYS A 338 8.06 9.90 24.69
C LYS A 338 9.28 9.03 24.98
N ARG A 339 9.15 8.12 25.94
CA ARG A 339 10.19 7.14 26.29
C ARG A 339 10.54 6.12 25.18
N GLN A 340 9.77 6.02 24.09
CA GLN A 340 10.11 5.11 22.98
C GLN A 340 11.28 5.64 22.13
N TYR A 341 11.48 6.96 22.11
CA TYR A 341 12.50 7.63 21.30
C TYR A 341 13.47 8.51 22.10
N LEU A 342 13.22 8.75 23.40
CA LEU A 342 14.22 9.33 24.29
C LEU A 342 15.39 8.36 24.48
N ASP A 343 16.61 8.87 24.29
CA ASP A 343 17.83 8.12 24.55
C ASP A 343 18.00 7.92 26.06
N THR A 344 17.84 6.67 26.52
CA THR A 344 18.07 6.29 27.92
C THR A 344 19.54 6.36 28.34
N THR A 345 20.47 6.72 27.44
CA THR A 345 21.90 6.89 27.80
C THR A 345 22.21 8.23 28.48
N LEU A 346 21.34 9.24 28.38
CA LEU A 346 21.55 10.56 29.00
C LEU A 346 21.16 10.63 30.50
N GLU A 347 20.43 9.63 31.01
CA GLU A 347 20.18 9.51 32.45
C GLU A 347 21.31 8.71 33.10
N ASN A 348 22.35 9.40 33.58
CA ASN A 348 23.43 8.86 34.43
C ASN A 348 22.94 8.39 35.83
N SER A 349 21.72 7.88 35.95
CA SER A 349 21.15 7.37 37.19
C SER A 349 20.91 5.87 37.09
N PRO A 350 21.28 5.07 38.11
CA PRO A 350 21.02 3.63 38.09
C PRO A 350 19.51 3.38 37.99
N PRO A 351 19.07 2.36 37.23
CA PRO A 351 17.65 2.12 37.02
C PRO A 351 17.01 1.59 38.31
N GLU A 352 16.37 2.46 39.09
CA GLU A 352 15.59 2.07 40.28
C GLU A 352 14.29 1.31 39.92
N LYS A 353 13.91 1.24 38.65
CA LYS A 353 12.72 0.51 38.17
C LYS A 353 13.04 -0.28 36.90
N PRO A 354 12.44 -1.49 36.72
CA PRO A 354 12.59 -2.24 35.48
C PRO A 354 12.14 -1.36 34.32
N GLN A 355 13.06 -1.08 33.39
CA GLN A 355 12.76 -0.35 32.17
C GLN A 355 11.59 -1.06 31.48
N THR A 356 10.48 -0.36 31.26
CA THR A 356 9.39 -0.91 30.47
C THR A 356 9.91 -1.20 29.07
N PRO A 357 9.81 -2.44 28.56
CA PRO A 357 10.33 -2.79 27.25
C PRO A 357 9.72 -1.87 26.18
N ARG A 358 10.54 -1.41 25.23
CA ARG A 358 10.08 -0.62 24.08
C ARG A 358 9.00 -1.40 23.34
N ASP A 359 7.94 -0.72 22.93
CA ASP A 359 6.86 -1.29 22.13
C ASP A 359 7.24 -1.15 20.65
N PRO A 360 7.61 -2.24 19.94
CA PRO A 360 8.18 -2.13 18.61
C PRO A 360 7.22 -1.47 17.61
N TRP A 361 5.92 -1.75 17.76
CA TRP A 361 4.90 -1.21 16.87
C TRP A 361 4.72 0.29 17.07
N THR A 362 4.59 0.76 18.32
CA THR A 362 4.43 2.19 18.63
C THR A 362 5.63 2.98 18.12
N THR A 363 6.84 2.43 18.23
CA THR A 363 8.06 3.06 17.72
C THR A 363 8.03 3.18 16.19
N CYS A 364 7.64 2.11 15.48
CA CYS A 364 7.48 2.17 14.02
C CYS A 364 6.38 3.13 13.56
N PHE A 365 5.25 3.17 14.28
CA PHE A 365 4.17 4.12 14.01
C PHE A 365 4.66 5.57 14.12
N LEU A 366 5.40 5.88 15.19
CA LEU A 366 5.98 7.21 15.39
C LEU A 366 6.98 7.56 14.29
N ALA A 367 7.81 6.63 13.84
CA ALA A 367 8.72 6.86 12.71
C ALA A 367 7.98 7.27 11.42
N VAL A 368 6.78 6.75 11.16
CA VAL A 368 5.94 7.18 10.04
C VAL A 368 5.43 8.61 10.22
N VAL A 369 5.03 8.98 11.45
CA VAL A 369 4.61 10.35 11.77
C VAL A 369 5.77 11.34 11.63
N GLN A 370 6.95 10.99 12.15
CA GLN A 370 8.17 11.79 12.05
C GLN A 370 8.57 12.01 10.59
N ALA A 371 8.57 10.94 9.79
CA ALA A 371 8.86 11.05 8.36
C ALA A 371 7.86 11.95 7.62
N THR A 372 6.57 11.94 8.01
CA THR A 372 5.56 12.87 7.47
C THR A 372 5.88 14.33 7.84
N GLN A 373 6.34 14.58 9.07
CA GLN A 373 6.74 15.92 9.52
C GLN A 373 7.98 16.43 8.78
N ILE A 374 8.98 15.58 8.53
CA ILE A 374 10.15 15.94 7.71
C ILE A 374 9.70 16.41 6.33
N VAL A 375 8.81 15.66 5.66
CA VAL A 375 8.29 16.04 4.34
C VAL A 375 7.57 17.39 4.38
N PHE A 376 6.82 17.65 5.43
CA PHE A 376 6.17 18.93 5.64
C PHE A 376 7.20 20.07 5.77
N TYR A 377 8.22 19.92 6.63
CA TYR A 377 9.26 20.93 6.82
C TYR A 377 10.04 21.22 5.53
N LEU A 378 10.38 20.18 4.76
CA LEU A 378 11.00 20.31 3.44
C LEU A 378 10.14 21.14 2.47
N GLN A 379 8.82 20.96 2.49
CA GLN A 379 7.92 21.74 1.63
C GLN A 379 7.77 23.19 2.12
N VAL A 380 7.86 23.44 3.42
CA VAL A 380 7.86 24.80 3.99
C VAL A 380 9.11 25.55 3.57
N ILE A 381 10.30 24.96 3.76
CA ILE A 381 11.59 25.54 3.32
C ILE A 381 11.51 25.92 1.84
N ALA A 382 11.11 24.97 0.98
CA ALA A 382 11.02 25.22 -0.46
C ALA A 382 9.93 26.25 -0.86
N CYS A 383 8.99 26.60 0.03
CA CYS A 383 8.05 27.69 -0.19
C CYS A 383 8.61 29.04 0.28
N CYS A 384 9.40 29.05 1.35
CA CYS A 384 10.15 30.23 1.80
C CYS A 384 11.17 30.64 0.73
N ASP A 385 12.00 29.71 0.25
CA ASP A 385 12.99 29.97 -0.81
C ASP A 385 12.33 30.56 -2.07
N ALA A 386 11.21 29.97 -2.50
CA ALA A 386 10.47 30.44 -3.67
C ALA A 386 9.79 31.81 -3.46
N LEU A 387 9.50 32.20 -2.21
CA LEU A 387 8.98 33.52 -1.89
C LEU A 387 10.11 34.55 -1.90
N ASP A 388 11.26 34.22 -1.31
CA ASP A 388 12.46 35.06 -1.29
C ASP A 388 12.92 35.38 -2.72
N ASP A 389 13.00 34.35 -3.58
CA ASP A 389 13.31 34.52 -5.02
C ASP A 389 12.37 35.50 -5.73
N LEU A 390 11.07 35.50 -5.38
CA LEU A 390 10.09 36.42 -5.96
C LEU A 390 10.23 37.84 -5.40
N GLU A 391 10.54 37.99 -4.13
CA GLU A 391 10.69 39.30 -3.48
C GLU A 391 11.97 39.99 -3.98
N ASP A 392 13.07 39.26 -4.12
CA ASP A 392 14.33 39.75 -4.69
C ASP A 392 14.18 40.25 -6.13
N THR A 393 13.38 39.57 -6.96
CA THR A 393 13.10 40.03 -8.33
C THR A 393 12.23 41.30 -8.40
N THR A 394 11.53 41.65 -7.32
CA THR A 394 10.66 42.83 -7.25
C THR A 394 11.33 44.08 -6.66
N THR A 395 12.53 43.96 -6.09
CA THR A 395 13.36 45.10 -5.67
C THR A 395 14.37 45.46 -6.76
N PRO A 396 14.18 46.53 -7.56
CA PRO A 396 15.23 47.05 -8.42
C PRO A 396 16.30 47.71 -7.55
N GLU A 397 17.58 47.50 -7.89
CA GLU A 397 18.71 48.27 -7.35
C GLU A 397 18.34 49.75 -7.24
N ALA A 398 18.37 50.27 -6.00
CA ALA A 398 18.07 51.66 -5.72
C ALA A 398 19.04 52.58 -6.49
N SER A 399 18.53 53.27 -7.50
CA SER A 399 19.25 54.35 -8.17
C SER A 399 19.53 55.50 -7.17
N PRO A 400 20.74 56.11 -7.17
CA PRO A 400 21.13 57.08 -6.16
C PRO A 400 20.59 58.47 -6.53
N HIS A 401 19.32 58.73 -6.25
CA HIS A 401 18.79 60.10 -6.28
C HIS A 401 18.06 60.43 -4.97
N PRO A 402 18.36 61.59 -4.35
CA PRO A 402 17.78 61.97 -3.07
C PRO A 402 16.29 62.31 -3.25
N PRO A 403 15.44 62.02 -2.24
CA PRO A 403 14.01 62.24 -2.35
C PRO A 403 13.70 63.74 -2.41
N ARG A 404 12.92 64.13 -3.43
CA ARG A 404 12.26 65.44 -3.46
C ARG A 404 11.05 65.39 -2.53
N HIS A 405 11.05 66.28 -1.55
CA HIS A 405 9.87 66.58 -0.74
C HIS A 405 8.75 67.15 -1.62
N ASP A 406 7.62 66.46 -1.71
CA ASP A 406 6.35 67.02 -2.17
C ASP A 406 5.48 67.36 -0.93
N PRO A 407 4.97 68.60 -0.75
CA PRO A 407 4.30 69.01 0.48
C PRO A 407 2.78 68.75 0.52
N TYR A 408 2.22 68.02 -0.44
CA TYR A 408 0.79 67.74 -0.51
C TYR A 408 0.55 66.31 -1.03
N GLY A 409 0.63 65.34 -0.13
CA GLY A 409 0.23 63.95 -0.36
C GLY A 409 -0.50 63.45 0.88
N SER A 410 -1.73 62.99 0.67
CA SER A 410 -2.69 62.54 1.68
C SER A 410 -2.12 61.52 2.67
N ASP A 411 -2.39 61.78 3.95
CA ASP A 411 -2.27 60.85 5.07
C ASP A 411 -3.12 59.59 4.83
N ASP A 412 -2.55 58.62 4.13
CA ASP A 412 -3.03 57.24 4.11
C ASP A 412 -1.83 56.32 4.38
N ASP A 413 -1.07 56.66 5.41
CA ASP A 413 -0.05 55.79 6.00
C ASP A 413 -0.74 54.93 7.07
N SER A 414 -1.57 54.00 6.60
CA SER A 414 -1.85 52.79 7.36
C SER A 414 -0.69 51.85 7.09
N SER A 415 0.35 51.98 7.91
CA SER A 415 1.19 50.85 8.28
C SER A 415 0.32 49.82 9.01
N ASP A 416 -0.58 49.18 8.28
CA ASP A 416 -1.06 47.85 8.65
C ASP A 416 0.15 46.94 8.48
N GLU A 417 0.97 46.83 9.53
CA GLU A 417 1.77 45.62 9.71
C GLU A 417 0.79 44.46 9.60
N ASP A 418 0.82 43.77 8.46
CA ASP A 418 -0.01 42.61 8.20
C ASP A 418 0.21 41.65 9.38
N PRO A 419 -0.80 41.37 10.24
CA PRO A 419 -0.65 40.49 11.41
C PRO A 419 -0.27 39.05 11.04
N HIS A 420 -0.11 38.80 9.74
CA HIS A 420 0.19 37.54 9.08
C HIS A 420 1.53 37.55 8.34
N SER A 421 2.44 38.47 8.69
CA SER A 421 3.81 38.47 8.17
C SER A 421 4.47 37.10 8.39
N PRO A 422 5.01 36.45 7.33
CA PRO A 422 5.69 35.15 7.45
C PRO A 422 6.97 35.20 8.28
N THR A 423 7.39 36.37 8.77
CA THR A 423 8.58 36.59 9.63
C THR A 423 8.70 35.58 10.77
N SER A 424 7.58 35.16 11.38
CA SER A 424 7.61 34.14 12.45
C SER A 424 8.05 32.74 12.00
N LEU A 425 8.01 32.40 10.70
CA LEU A 425 8.50 31.12 10.17
C LEU A 425 10.02 31.14 9.93
N TYR A 426 10.58 32.29 9.56
CA TYR A 426 12.03 32.46 9.35
C TYR A 426 12.83 32.38 10.65
N GLU A 427 12.17 32.55 11.80
CA GLU A 427 12.77 32.34 13.12
C GLU A 427 12.86 30.86 13.53
N ILE A 428 12.17 29.96 12.80
CA ILE A 428 12.16 28.53 13.12
C ILE A 428 13.29 27.85 12.35
N ASP A 429 14.18 27.20 13.08
CA ASP A 429 15.19 26.33 12.50
C ASP A 429 14.56 25.01 12.04
N PHE A 430 14.13 24.97 10.78
CA PHE A 430 13.57 23.75 10.18
C PHE A 430 14.64 22.69 9.92
N GLU A 431 15.90 23.09 9.73
CA GLU A 431 17.00 22.15 9.46
C GLU A 431 17.28 21.32 10.71
N ASP A 432 17.42 21.98 11.87
CA ASP A 432 17.58 21.33 13.18
C ASP A 432 16.42 20.37 13.49
N ARG A 433 15.18 20.79 13.25
CA ARG A 433 14.00 19.91 13.39
C ARG A 433 14.04 18.70 12.44
N ILE A 434 14.56 18.84 11.22
CA ILE A 434 14.69 17.73 10.28
C ILE A 434 15.79 16.77 10.74
N GLU A 435 16.92 17.28 11.21
CA GLU A 435 18.04 16.49 11.74
C GLU A 435 17.60 15.65 12.94
N ASP A 436 16.94 16.27 13.93
CA ASP A 436 16.38 15.59 15.10
C ASP A 436 15.45 14.43 14.72
N LEU A 437 14.50 14.69 13.82
CA LEU A 437 13.54 13.67 13.37
C LEU A 437 14.24 12.56 12.57
N THR A 438 15.27 12.90 11.80
CA THR A 438 16.08 11.94 11.04
C THR A 438 16.83 11.00 11.98
N ASP A 439 17.41 11.53 13.06
CA ASP A 439 18.08 10.74 14.09
C ASP A 439 17.11 9.79 14.81
N LEU A 440 15.89 10.25 15.11
CA LEU A 440 14.86 9.40 15.71
C LEU A 440 14.45 8.24 14.79
N ILE A 441 14.34 8.47 13.48
CA ILE A 441 14.06 7.42 12.50
C ILE A 441 15.23 6.42 12.46
N CYS A 442 16.48 6.90 12.42
CA CYS A 442 17.67 6.04 12.38
C CYS A 442 17.83 5.21 13.67
N LEU A 443 17.52 5.80 14.83
CA LEU A 443 17.47 5.09 16.11
C LEU A 443 16.39 4.01 16.08
N THR A 444 15.22 4.29 15.51
CA THR A 444 14.13 3.31 15.35
C THR A 444 14.57 2.14 14.47
N VAL A 445 15.24 2.41 13.35
CA VAL A 445 15.80 1.38 12.46
C VAL A 445 16.81 0.51 13.21
N THR A 446 17.74 1.15 13.92
CA THR A 446 18.80 0.46 14.66
C THR A 446 18.25 -0.44 15.78
N THR A 447 17.23 0.03 16.49
CA THR A 447 16.67 -0.66 17.65
C THR A 447 15.65 -1.74 17.28
N ILE A 448 14.84 -1.53 16.25
CA ILE A 448 13.74 -2.45 15.88
C ILE A 448 14.13 -3.41 14.76
N LEU A 449 14.94 -2.96 13.79
CA LEU A 449 15.21 -3.73 12.58
C LEU A 449 16.60 -4.40 12.62
N GLY A 450 17.65 -3.64 12.85
CA GLY A 450 19.03 -4.13 12.76
C GLY A 450 20.05 -3.01 12.60
N GLN A 451 21.32 -3.39 12.55
CA GLN A 451 22.45 -2.46 12.50
C GLN A 451 23.49 -2.86 11.45
N ILE A 452 24.36 -1.94 11.06
CA ILE A 452 25.50 -2.27 10.20
C ILE A 452 26.57 -2.97 11.04
N ASN A 453 26.98 -4.15 10.61
CA ASN A 453 28.11 -4.85 11.19
C ASN A 453 29.41 -4.19 10.72
N GLU A 454 30.18 -3.62 11.65
CA GLU A 454 31.40 -2.85 11.36
C GLU A 454 32.46 -3.67 10.62
N ALA A 455 32.60 -4.96 10.93
CA ALA A 455 33.61 -5.82 10.32
C ALA A 455 33.29 -6.21 8.87
N THR A 456 32.00 -6.35 8.53
CA THR A 456 31.57 -6.81 7.20
C THR A 456 31.00 -5.69 6.34
N GLY A 457 30.64 -4.56 6.94
CA GLY A 457 29.89 -3.48 6.32
C GLY A 457 28.46 -3.86 5.90
N ALA A 458 27.99 -5.07 6.23
CA ALA A 458 26.66 -5.57 5.88
C ALA A 458 25.64 -5.19 6.95
N PHE A 459 24.38 -4.99 6.54
CA PHE A 459 23.29 -4.79 7.49
C PHE A 459 22.86 -6.14 8.08
N GLN A 460 22.83 -6.22 9.41
CA GLN A 460 22.48 -7.41 10.15
C GLN A 460 21.13 -7.19 10.86
N LEU A 461 20.12 -7.98 10.46
CA LEU A 461 18.82 -7.98 11.10
C LEU A 461 18.93 -8.52 12.53
N HIS A 462 18.13 -7.96 13.44
CA HIS A 462 17.95 -8.56 14.76
C HIS A 462 17.23 -9.91 14.65
N PRO A 463 17.51 -10.88 15.54
CA PRO A 463 16.88 -12.20 15.50
C PRO A 463 15.35 -12.18 15.60
N HIS A 464 14.79 -11.13 16.20
CA HIS A 464 13.35 -10.97 16.43
C HIS A 464 12.69 -9.97 15.46
N SER A 465 13.39 -9.54 14.40
CA SER A 465 12.83 -8.63 13.41
C SER A 465 11.66 -9.28 12.67
N LYS A 466 10.51 -8.61 12.71
CA LYS A 466 9.25 -9.06 12.09
C LYS A 466 8.95 -8.25 10.84
N LEU A 467 8.33 -8.88 9.84
CA LEU A 467 7.92 -8.21 8.60
C LEU A 467 6.94 -7.05 8.86
N GLY A 468 6.08 -7.13 9.88
CA GLY A 468 5.17 -6.04 10.25
C GLY A 468 5.92 -4.72 10.52
N ASN A 469 6.90 -4.74 11.42
CA ASN A 469 7.75 -3.57 11.72
C ASN A 469 8.57 -3.16 10.49
N SER A 470 9.20 -4.13 9.83
CA SER A 470 10.08 -3.90 8.70
C SER A 470 9.36 -3.22 7.53
N SER A 471 8.13 -3.66 7.22
CA SER A 471 7.28 -3.10 6.17
C SER A 471 6.85 -1.66 6.47
N THR A 472 6.63 -1.34 7.74
CA THR A 472 6.23 0.01 8.19
C THR A 472 7.39 0.99 8.11
N LEU A 473 8.63 0.52 8.31
CA LEU A 473 9.84 1.34 8.23
C LEU A 473 10.36 1.57 6.81
N LEU A 474 9.77 0.95 5.77
CA LEU A 474 10.24 1.10 4.40
C LEU A 474 10.27 2.55 3.94
N TRP A 475 9.18 3.27 4.17
CA TRP A 475 9.07 4.64 3.71
C TRP A 475 9.91 5.62 4.55
N PRO A 476 9.90 5.57 5.90
CA PRO A 476 10.84 6.36 6.71
C PRO A 476 12.30 6.17 6.32
N MET A 477 12.75 4.93 6.11
CA MET A 477 14.12 4.68 5.65
C MET A 477 14.39 5.24 4.25
N TRP A 478 13.43 5.11 3.33
CA TRP A 478 13.58 5.66 1.99
C TRP A 478 13.69 7.19 2.02
N LEU A 479 12.92 7.86 2.87
CA LEU A 479 12.98 9.30 3.06
C LEU A 479 14.37 9.73 3.54
N VAL A 480 14.88 9.13 4.61
CA VAL A 480 16.23 9.40 5.13
C VAL A 480 17.30 9.12 4.07
N ALA A 481 17.18 8.02 3.32
CA ALA A 481 18.13 7.65 2.29
C ALA A 481 18.20 8.64 1.09
N ASN A 482 17.23 9.54 0.95
CA ASN A 482 17.11 10.50 -0.14
C ASN A 482 16.91 11.95 0.33
N SER A 483 17.06 12.22 1.63
CA SER A 483 17.00 13.56 2.20
C SER A 483 18.36 14.25 2.06
N PRO A 484 18.40 15.55 1.69
CA PRO A 484 19.65 16.31 1.64
C PRO A 484 20.21 16.60 3.05
N PHE A 485 19.38 16.51 4.08
CA PHE A 485 19.76 16.73 5.50
C PHE A 485 20.31 15.48 6.18
N SER A 486 20.43 14.37 5.47
CA SER A 486 20.92 13.12 6.07
C SER A 486 22.42 12.92 5.88
N THR A 487 23.10 12.50 6.95
CA THR A 487 24.52 12.17 6.93
C THR A 487 24.79 10.93 6.08
N ALA A 488 26.02 10.77 5.60
CA ALA A 488 26.42 9.59 4.81
C ALA A 488 26.19 8.26 5.56
N GLU A 489 26.32 8.27 6.89
CA GLU A 489 26.10 7.11 7.75
C GLU A 489 24.61 6.75 7.84
N GLN A 490 23.74 7.74 8.07
CA GLN A 490 22.29 7.56 8.09
C GLN A 490 21.78 7.05 6.73
N VAL A 491 22.27 7.63 5.63
CA VAL A 491 21.95 7.17 4.27
C VAL A 491 22.40 5.73 4.05
N SER A 492 23.62 5.37 4.48
CA SER A 492 24.15 4.01 4.41
C SER A 492 23.30 3.02 5.22
N LEU A 493 22.93 3.37 6.46
CA LEU A 493 22.07 2.57 7.34
C LEU A 493 20.75 2.24 6.66
N CYS A 494 20.02 3.26 6.23
CA CYS A 494 18.69 3.13 5.64
C CYS A 494 18.73 2.39 4.28
N ARG A 495 19.68 2.71 3.39
CA ARG A 495 19.81 2.00 2.10
C ARG A 495 20.13 0.53 2.27
N LYS A 496 21.06 0.18 3.16
CA LYS A 496 21.42 -1.21 3.42
C LYS A 496 20.29 -1.96 4.15
N GLY A 497 19.58 -1.30 5.06
CA GLY A 497 18.37 -1.83 5.70
C GLY A 497 17.28 -2.19 4.69
N LEU A 498 16.93 -1.26 3.78
CA LEU A 498 15.98 -1.50 2.69
C LEU A 498 16.39 -2.67 1.80
N LYS A 499 17.65 -2.70 1.37
CA LYS A 499 18.20 -3.80 0.56
C LYS A 499 18.11 -5.13 1.32
N CYS A 500 18.40 -5.14 2.62
CA CYS A 500 18.31 -6.32 3.46
C CYS A 500 16.88 -6.85 3.57
N ILE A 501 15.88 -5.99 3.80
CA ILE A 501 14.47 -6.38 3.82
C ILE A 501 14.07 -7.01 2.48
N GLY A 502 14.43 -6.37 1.37
CA GLY A 502 14.04 -6.83 0.04
C GLY A 502 14.67 -8.16 -0.37
N SER A 503 15.95 -8.36 -0.04
CA SER A 503 16.70 -9.57 -0.38
C SER A 503 16.46 -10.74 0.58
N THR A 504 16.44 -10.46 1.89
CA THR A 504 16.42 -11.48 2.95
C THR A 504 15.00 -11.80 3.41
N MET A 505 14.19 -10.78 3.67
CA MET A 505 12.80 -10.96 4.13
C MET A 505 11.81 -11.07 2.96
N GLY A 506 12.25 -10.70 1.75
CA GLY A 506 11.53 -10.89 0.50
C GLY A 506 10.40 -9.90 0.25
N TYR A 507 10.37 -8.76 0.93
CA TYR A 507 9.42 -7.68 0.64
C TYR A 507 9.93 -6.85 -0.55
N ARG A 508 9.44 -7.12 -1.76
CA ARG A 508 10.10 -6.65 -2.99
C ARG A 508 10.07 -5.14 -3.19
N LEU A 509 9.05 -4.43 -2.71
CA LEU A 509 9.04 -2.96 -2.72
C LEU A 509 10.29 -2.36 -2.05
N ALA A 510 10.83 -3.00 -1.00
CA ALA A 510 12.05 -2.53 -0.35
C ALA A 510 13.27 -2.55 -1.28
N SER A 511 13.33 -3.51 -2.21
CA SER A 511 14.40 -3.57 -3.22
C SER A 511 14.28 -2.40 -4.20
N VAL A 512 13.06 -2.09 -4.63
CA VAL A 512 12.77 -0.95 -5.52
C VAL A 512 13.18 0.36 -4.83
N LEU A 513 12.75 0.57 -3.58
CA LEU A 513 13.11 1.75 -2.78
C LEU A 513 14.63 1.86 -2.55
N SER A 514 15.35 0.74 -2.38
CA SER A 514 16.81 0.77 -2.20
C SER A 514 17.60 1.19 -3.46
N GLY A 515 17.04 0.93 -4.65
CA GLY A 515 17.67 1.21 -5.94
C GLY A 515 17.30 2.57 -6.52
N ASN A 516 16.13 3.10 -6.15
CA ASN A 516 15.68 4.42 -6.57
C ASN A 516 16.47 5.51 -5.83
N ALA A 517 17.64 5.86 -6.37
CA ALA A 517 18.38 7.07 -6.02
C ALA A 517 17.77 8.30 -6.71
N CYS A 518 16.44 8.41 -6.70
CA CYS A 518 15.84 9.69 -7.00
C CYS A 518 16.01 10.49 -5.70
N PRO A 519 16.88 11.51 -5.60
CA PRO A 519 16.68 12.54 -4.59
C PRO A 519 15.21 12.95 -4.73
N LEU A 520 14.53 13.28 -3.64
CA LEU A 520 13.12 13.68 -3.70
C LEU A 520 12.92 14.72 -4.84
N SER A 521 12.57 14.24 -6.03
CA SER A 521 12.35 15.01 -7.24
C SER A 521 10.90 15.50 -7.34
N PRO A 522 10.17 15.67 -6.23
CA PRO A 522 9.15 16.71 -6.14
C PRO A 522 9.72 18.10 -5.79
N PHE A 523 10.99 18.17 -5.35
CA PHE A 523 11.59 19.36 -4.73
C PHE A 523 12.67 20.04 -5.59
N ALA A 524 12.99 19.50 -6.77
CA ALA A 524 13.91 20.16 -7.69
C ALA A 524 13.21 21.33 -8.40
N MET A 525 13.80 22.52 -8.34
CA MET A 525 13.51 23.63 -9.26
C MET A 525 13.50 23.12 -10.71
N PRO A 526 12.63 23.63 -11.60
CA PRO A 526 12.78 23.34 -13.02
C PRO A 526 14.19 23.78 -13.45
N PRO A 527 14.90 23.01 -14.30
CA PRO A 527 16.19 23.45 -14.79
C PRO A 527 16.00 24.82 -15.43
N GLN A 528 16.73 25.82 -14.92
CA GLN A 528 16.86 27.12 -15.57
C GLN A 528 17.15 26.84 -17.03
N SER A 529 16.29 27.36 -17.90
CA SER A 529 16.39 27.19 -19.34
C SER A 529 17.81 27.56 -19.79
N ALA A 530 18.65 26.55 -20.03
CA ALA A 530 19.83 26.72 -20.85
C ALA A 530 19.27 27.08 -22.23
N THR A 531 19.35 28.36 -22.56
CA THR A 531 19.07 28.94 -23.86
C THR A 531 19.93 28.22 -24.90
N SER A 532 19.39 27.15 -25.48
CA SER A 532 19.95 26.59 -26.71
C SER A 532 19.56 27.56 -27.83
N HIS A 533 20.48 28.46 -28.15
CA HIS A 533 20.50 29.13 -29.45
C HIS A 533 20.54 28.07 -30.54
N CYS A 534 19.39 27.71 -31.09
CA CYS A 534 19.30 27.04 -32.38
C CYS A 534 19.66 28.08 -33.46
N LEU A 535 20.88 27.99 -33.97
CA LEU A 535 21.21 28.51 -35.29
C LEU A 535 20.41 27.74 -36.35
N PRO A 536 19.81 28.41 -37.34
CA PRO A 536 19.15 27.72 -38.44
C PRO A 536 20.20 27.30 -39.46
N SER A 537 20.30 26.00 -39.75
CA SER A 537 21.07 25.51 -40.90
C SER A 537 20.13 25.10 -42.03
N GLN A 538 20.48 25.62 -43.21
CA GLN A 538 20.01 25.27 -44.55
C GLN A 538 20.09 23.77 -44.85
#